data_AF-A0A948PN12-F1
#
_entry.id   AF-A0A948PN12-F1
#
_cell.length_a   1.000
_cell.length_b   1.000
_cell.length_c   1.000
_cell.angle_alpha   90.00
_cell.angle_beta   90.00
_cell.angle_gamma   90.00
#
_symmetry.space_group_name_H-M   'P 1'
#
loop_
_entity.id
_entity.type
_entity.pdbx_description
1 polymer ?
#
loop_
_entity_poly.entity_id
_entity_poly.type
_entity_poly.pdbx_seq_one_letter_code
_entity_poly.pdbx_strand_id
1 'polypeptide(L)' 'MSLLIPILTMGILGLLFSVGLAVAYQKLKVDVDPKIEKVSEALPQANCGACGFSGCAAFAEAVVAGKAEASGCPVGG' A
#
# COMPACT_ATOMS: atom_id res chain seq x y z
N MET A 1 -1.75 10.88 -42.81
CA MET A 1 -1.06 11.79 -41.86
C MET A 1 -1.89 12.05 -40.59
N SER A 2 -3.20 12.25 -40.70
CA SER A 2 -4.12 12.53 -39.57
C SER A 2 -4.14 11.50 -38.43
N LEU A 3 -3.89 10.21 -38.70
CA LEU A 3 -3.86 9.16 -37.67
C LEU A 3 -2.45 8.88 -37.11
N LEU A 4 -1.40 9.19 -37.88
CA LEU A 4 -0.02 8.89 -37.48
C LEU A 4 0.43 9.78 -36.32
N ILE A 5 0.03 11.06 -36.34
CA ILE A 5 0.38 12.03 -35.30
C ILE A 5 -0.23 11.62 -33.95
N PRO A 6 -1.54 11.33 -33.82
CA PRO A 6 -2.13 10.84 -32.56
C PRO A 6 -1.51 9.56 -32.04
N ILE A 7 -1.19 8.60 -32.92
CA ILE A 7 -0.57 7.33 -32.52
C ILE A 7 0.81 7.59 -31.92
N LEU A 8 1.61 8.43 -32.58
CA LEU A 8 2.96 8.75 -32.12
C LEU A 8 2.95 9.52 -30.80
N THR A 9 2.08 10.53 -30.66
CA THR A 9 2.01 11.36 -29.45
C THR A 9 1.51 10.57 -28.26
N MET A 10 0.45 9.77 -28.42
CA MET A 10 -0.04 8.90 -27.35
C MET A 10 0.95 7.81 -26.98
N GLY A 11 1.65 7.22 -27.97
CA GLY A 11 2.69 6.24 -27.74
C GLY A 11 3.87 6.79 -26.93
N ILE A 12 4.38 7.97 -27.30
CA ILE A 12 5.48 8.63 -26.59
C ILE A 12 5.08 9.00 -25.16
N LEU A 13 3.89 9.59 -24.98
CA LEU A 13 3.39 9.95 -23.65
C LEU A 13 3.21 8.71 -22.76
N GLY A 14 2.60 7.65 -23.30
CA GLY A 14 2.43 6.39 -22.57
C GLY A 14 3.77 5.78 -22.14
N LEU A 15 4.77 5.79 -23.04
CA LEU A 15 6.10 5.29 -22.72
C LEU A 15 6.80 6.16 -21.67
N LEU A 16 6.69 7.49 -21.78
CA LEU A 16 7.27 8.42 -20.82
C LEU A 16 6.68 8.24 -19.42
N PHE A 17 5.35 8.18 -19.30
CA PHE A 17 4.70 8.00 -18.00
C PHE A 17 4.93 6.62 -17.40
N SER A 18 4.91 5.55 -18.21
CA SER A 18 5.14 4.19 -17.72
C SER A 18 6.57 4.01 -17.20
N VAL A 19 7.58 4.51 -17.91
CA VAL A 19 8.98 4.50 -17.42
C VAL A 19 9.11 5.33 -16.15
N GLY A 20 8.50 6.53 -16.12
CA GLY A 20 8.49 7.38 -14.93
C GLY A 20 7.89 6.67 -13.71
N LEU A 21 6.73 6.04 -13.87
CA LEU A 21 6.07 5.27 -12.81
C LEU A 21 6.90 4.06 -12.38
N ALA A 22 7.54 3.34 -13.30
CA ALA A 22 8.37 2.19 -12.98
C ALA A 22 9.58 2.58 -12.11
N VAL A 23 10.24 3.68 -12.46
CA VAL A 23 11.36 4.22 -11.66
C VAL A 23 10.86 4.69 -10.30
N ALA A 24 9.74 5.43 -10.24
CA ALA A 24 9.15 5.87 -8.98
C ALA A 24 8.77 4.69 -8.09
N TYR A 25 8.14 3.65 -8.65
CA TYR A 25 7.77 2.44 -7.90
C TYR A 25 8.99 1.76 -7.27
N GLN A 26 10.10 1.61 -8.00
CA GLN A 26 11.32 1.01 -7.45
C GLN A 26 12.02 1.92 -6.43
N LYS A 27 12.00 3.23 -6.64
CA LYS A 27 12.66 4.21 -5.76
C LYS A 27 11.88 4.47 -4.47
N LEU A 28 10.56 4.42 -4.50
CA LEU A 28 9.66 4.69 -3.37
C LEU A 28 9.14 3.40 -2.71
N LYS A 29 9.58 2.22 -3.14
CA LYS A 29 9.22 0.97 -2.48
C LYS A 29 9.76 0.99 -1.05
N VAL A 30 8.84 0.97 -0.09
CA VAL A 30 9.16 0.79 1.33
C VAL A 30 9.23 -0.71 1.62
N ASP A 31 10.28 -1.13 2.32
CA ASP A 31 10.41 -2.51 2.80
C ASP A 31 9.54 -2.68 4.05
N VAL A 32 8.57 -3.58 3.98
CA VAL A 32 7.63 -3.85 5.07
C VAL A 32 8.04 -5.14 5.76
N ASP A 33 8.17 -5.13 7.09
CA ASP A 33 8.49 -6.35 7.85
C ASP A 33 7.40 -7.40 7.58
N PRO A 34 7.76 -8.63 7.13
CA PRO A 34 6.79 -9.68 6.79
C PRO A 34 5.89 -10.09 7.97
N LYS A 35 6.27 -9.78 9.21
CA LYS A 35 5.38 -9.96 10.38
C LYS A 35 4.20 -8.99 10.36
N ILE A 36 4.39 -7.77 9.86
CA ILE A 36 3.33 -6.75 9.78
C ILE A 36 2.28 -7.20 8.78
N GLU A 37 2.69 -7.74 7.63
CA GLU A 37 1.76 -8.34 6.66
C GLU A 37 0.97 -9.49 7.29
N LYS A 38 1.63 -10.44 7.96
CA LYS A 38 0.95 -11.57 8.61
C LYS A 38 -0.07 -11.14 9.67
N VAL A 39 0.27 -10.14 10.49
CA VAL A 39 -0.66 -9.60 11.49
C VAL A 39 -1.80 -8.86 10.79
N SER A 40 -1.50 -8.04 9.78
CA SER A 40 -2.52 -7.33 9.01
C SER A 40 -3.50 -8.29 8.34
N GLU A 41 -3.04 -9.36 7.70
CA GLU A 41 -3.88 -10.38 7.06
C GLU A 41 -4.82 -11.09 8.05
N ALA A 42 -4.44 -11.19 9.33
CA ALA A 42 -5.29 -11.75 10.37
C ALA A 42 -6.39 -10.77 10.84
N LEU A 43 -6.28 -9.48 10.54
CA LEU A 43 -7.25 -8.47 10.93
C LEU A 43 -8.46 -8.42 9.98
N PRO A 44 -9.62 -7.94 10.45
CA PRO A 44 -10.83 -7.86 9.63
C PRO A 44 -10.76 -6.81 8.49
N GLN A 45 -9.65 -6.08 8.33
CA GLN A 45 -9.45 -5.03 7.32
C GLN A 45 -10.56 -3.95 7.27
N ALA A 46 -11.31 -3.80 8.37
CA ALA A 46 -12.43 -2.89 8.46
C ALA A 46 -12.02 -1.41 8.55
N ASN A 47 -10.76 -1.13 8.95
CA ASN A 47 -10.22 0.22 9.13
C ASN A 47 -11.14 1.15 9.95
N CYS A 48 -11.82 0.61 10.96
CA CYS A 48 -12.84 1.31 11.74
C CYS A 48 -12.28 2.19 12.87
N GLY A 49 -10.99 2.07 13.20
CA GLY A 49 -10.34 2.85 14.25
C GLY A 49 -10.72 2.49 15.69
N ALA A 50 -11.50 1.44 15.93
CA ALA A 50 -11.96 1.06 17.27
C ALA A 50 -10.82 0.69 18.25
N CYS A 51 -9.67 0.26 17.72
CA CYS A 51 -8.46 -0.01 18.50
C CYS A 51 -7.60 1.24 18.78
N GLY A 52 -8.01 2.43 18.33
CA GLY A 52 -7.28 3.69 18.54
C GLY A 52 -6.18 4.00 17.51
N PHE A 53 -6.01 3.17 16.47
CA PHE A 53 -5.07 3.39 15.37
C PHE A 53 -5.77 3.85 14.10
N SER A 54 -5.04 4.52 13.20
CA SER A 54 -5.58 5.09 11.95
C SER A 54 -6.11 4.06 10.95
N GLY A 55 -5.79 2.78 11.13
CA GLY A 55 -6.24 1.68 10.28
C GLY A 55 -5.66 0.33 10.73
N CYS A 56 -6.07 -0.74 10.04
CA CYS A 56 -5.64 -2.11 10.34
C CYS A 56 -4.11 -2.28 10.14
N ALA A 57 -3.55 -1.69 9.09
CA ALA A 57 -2.10 -1.71 8.87
C ALA A 57 -1.33 -1.00 10.01
N ALA A 58 -1.79 0.18 10.45
CA ALA A 58 -1.17 0.91 11.55
C ALA A 58 -1.25 0.16 12.89
N PHE A 59 -2.36 -0.55 13.13
CA PHE A 59 -2.47 -1.45 14.28
C PHE A 59 -1.50 -2.62 14.17
N ALA A 60 -1.39 -3.27 13.00
CA ALA A 60 -0.45 -4.37 12.77
C ALA A 60 1.01 -3.93 12.98
N GLU A 61 1.39 -2.75 12.49
CA GLU A 61 2.70 -2.13 12.75
C GLU A 61 2.94 -1.93 14.25
N ALA A 62 1.94 -1.43 14.97
CA ALA A 62 2.03 -1.20 16.41
C ALA A 62 2.17 -2.51 17.22
N VAL A 63 1.46 -3.57 16.82
CA VAL A 63 1.57 -4.90 17.43
C VAL A 63 2.97 -5.47 17.21
N VAL A 64 3.50 -5.44 15.98
CA VAL A 64 4.85 -5.94 15.68
C VAL A 64 5.93 -5.10 16.38
N ALA A 65 5.71 -3.80 16.56
CA ALA A 65 6.59 -2.91 17.32
C ALA A 65 6.47 -3.07 18.85
N GLY A 66 5.58 -3.94 19.36
CA GLY A 66 5.35 -4.15 20.79
C GLY A 66 4.65 -2.98 21.49
N LYS A 67 4.00 -2.10 20.73
CA LYS A 67 3.26 -0.92 21.23
C LYS A 67 1.76 -1.19 21.42
N ALA A 68 1.26 -2.31 20.93
CA ALA A 68 -0.13 -2.75 21.10
C ALA A 68 -0.17 -4.26 21.36
N GLU A 69 -1.16 -4.72 22.12
CA GLU A 69 -1.42 -6.14 22.31
C GLU A 69 -2.03 -6.75 21.03
N ALA A 70 -1.68 -8.00 20.72
CA ALA A 70 -2.16 -8.69 19.52
C ALA A 70 -3.70 -8.85 19.51
N SER A 71 -4.31 -9.05 20.68
CA SER A 71 -5.78 -9.09 20.90
C SER A 71 -6.40 -7.70 21.07
N GLY A 72 -5.66 -6.63 20.75
CA GLY A 72 -6.12 -5.26 20.91
C GLY A 72 -7.13 -4.80 19.85
N CYS A 73 -7.54 -5.66 18.91
CA CYS A 73 -8.53 -5.35 17.88
C CYS A 73 -9.94 -5.77 18.32
N PRO A 74 -10.82 -4.84 18.76
CA PRO A 74 -12.11 -5.22 19.35
C PRO A 74 -13.07 -5.91 18.38
N VAL A 75 -12.89 -5.66 17.08
CA VAL A 75 -13.70 -6.21 15.99
C VAL A 75 -13.09 -7.47 15.36
N GLY A 76 -11.80 -7.71 15.59
CA GLY A 76 -11.07 -8.87 15.06
C GLY A 76 -10.98 -10.03 16.03
N GLY A 77 -11.12 -9.76 17.34
CA GLY A 77 -10.89 -10.73 18.40
C GLY A 77 -9.44 -10.68 18.89
#